data_AF-A0A5K0VUR7-F1
#
_entry.id   AF-A0A5K0VUR7-F1
#
_cell.length_a   1.000
_cell.length_b   1.000
_cell.length_c   1.000
_cell.angle_alpha   90.00
_cell.angle_beta   90.00
_cell.angle_gamma   90.00
#
_symmetry.space_group_name_H-M   'P 1'
#
loop_
_entity.id
_entity.type
_entity.pdbx_description
1 polymer ?
#
loop_
_entity_poly.entity_id
_entity_poly.type
_entity_poly.pdbx_seq_one_letter_code
_entity_poly.pdbx_strand_id
1 'polypeptide(L)'
;LGKRVEAIVLPLEFLQQFKASDFSDAEEYEAWKVRNLKIIEAGLLLHPVSPLEKNDSGAARLRQVLKGAFDRSIETGKNSESMQVLRSAIMPLACRSVDAFPSETCHWADGSPFNLILYQMLLEACFDSNDESTIIEELDEVLDLIKKTWPILGMNQMLHSLCFSWVLFHRFVATGQVENDLLLAAENQLAEVEKDAKTTKDPLYAKILNSTLSSILGWAEKRLLAYHDTFQAETIELMQSVVSLGVLAAKILVEDISTEYRRKRRGEVDVARNRIETYIRSSLRTAFAQ
;
A
#
# COMPACT_ATOMS: atom_id res chain seq x y z
N LEU A 1 27.83 -16.90 9.55
CA LEU A 1 27.59 -15.44 9.63
C LEU A 1 26.50 -15.10 8.61
N GLY A 2 25.27 -14.91 9.08
CA GLY A 2 24.12 -14.62 8.21
C GLY A 2 24.22 -13.20 7.64
N LYS A 3 23.95 -13.04 6.35
CA LYS A 3 23.82 -11.71 5.74
C LYS A 3 22.65 -10.98 6.39
N ARG A 4 22.80 -9.66 6.64
CA ARG A 4 21.69 -8.82 7.11
C ARG A 4 20.56 -8.89 6.08
N VAL A 5 19.31 -9.06 6.52
CA VAL A 5 18.13 -9.15 5.64
C VAL A 5 18.01 -7.90 4.75
N GLU A 6 18.40 -6.75 5.28
CA GLU A 6 18.49 -5.45 4.59
C GLU A 6 19.51 -5.40 3.44
N ALA A 7 20.40 -6.39 3.33
CA ALA A 7 21.43 -6.48 2.28
C ALA A 7 21.11 -7.56 1.24
N ILE A 8 19.90 -8.11 1.26
CA ILE A 8 19.47 -9.25 0.45
C ILE A 8 18.34 -8.83 -0.50
N VAL A 9 18.37 -9.39 -1.71
CA VAL A 9 17.21 -9.36 -2.63
C VAL A 9 16.40 -10.62 -2.39
N LEU A 10 15.30 -10.51 -1.64
CA LEU A 10 14.56 -11.68 -1.14
C LEU A 10 14.09 -12.64 -2.25
N PRO A 11 13.49 -12.17 -3.37
CA PRO A 11 13.05 -13.06 -4.45
C PRO A 11 14.21 -13.82 -5.10
N LEU A 12 15.41 -13.25 -5.12
CA LEU A 12 16.60 -13.90 -5.66
C LEU A 12 17.07 -15.05 -4.75
N GLU A 13 17.04 -14.85 -3.43
CA GLU A 13 17.38 -15.92 -2.49
C GLU A 13 16.33 -17.03 -2.50
N PHE A 14 15.04 -16.70 -2.67
CA PHE A 14 13.99 -17.68 -2.85
C PHE A 14 14.25 -18.57 -4.06
N LEU A 15 14.50 -17.98 -5.24
CA LEU A 15 14.88 -18.73 -6.44
C LEU A 15 16.03 -19.72 -6.15
N GLN A 16 17.06 -19.30 -5.41
CA GLN A 16 18.24 -20.11 -5.11
C GLN A 16 18.02 -21.21 -4.05
N GLN A 17 17.05 -21.05 -3.15
CA GLN A 17 16.86 -21.94 -2.00
C GLN A 17 15.87 -23.07 -2.30
N PHE A 18 14.78 -22.77 -2.99
CA PHE A 18 13.74 -23.75 -3.29
C PHE A 18 14.03 -24.53 -4.58
N LYS A 19 13.65 -25.80 -4.57
CA LYS A 19 13.83 -26.75 -5.66
C LYS A 19 12.48 -27.22 -6.19
N ALA A 20 12.46 -27.77 -7.40
CA ALA A 20 11.24 -28.36 -7.98
C ALA A 20 10.57 -29.42 -7.08
N SER A 21 11.34 -30.12 -6.22
CA SER A 21 10.82 -31.10 -5.27
C SER A 21 9.98 -30.51 -4.13
N ASP A 22 10.05 -29.19 -3.92
CA ASP A 22 9.34 -28.49 -2.84
C ASP A 22 7.93 -28.07 -3.27
N PHE A 23 7.52 -28.39 -4.51
CA PHE A 23 6.25 -27.99 -5.12
C PHE A 23 5.43 -29.22 -5.50
N SER A 24 4.13 -29.03 -5.65
CA SER A 24 3.19 -30.11 -5.95
C SER A 24 3.41 -30.67 -7.35
N ASP A 25 3.72 -29.79 -8.30
CA ASP A 25 4.01 -30.13 -9.68
C ASP A 25 4.98 -29.13 -10.35
N ALA A 26 5.37 -29.44 -11.59
CA ALA A 26 6.30 -28.63 -12.36
C ALA A 26 5.68 -27.29 -12.81
N GLU A 27 4.36 -27.23 -13.04
CA GLU A 27 3.68 -26.01 -13.48
C GLU A 27 3.67 -24.96 -12.36
N GLU A 28 3.37 -25.39 -11.13
CA GLU A 28 3.42 -24.56 -9.93
C GLU A 28 4.83 -23.99 -9.72
N TYR A 29 5.86 -24.84 -9.86
CA TYR A 29 7.26 -24.42 -9.74
C TYR A 29 7.65 -23.39 -10.81
N GLU A 30 7.26 -23.61 -12.07
CA GLU A 30 7.51 -22.65 -13.15
C GLU A 30 6.77 -21.32 -12.91
N ALA A 31 5.50 -21.37 -12.50
CA ALA A 31 4.72 -20.17 -12.20
C ALA A 31 5.33 -19.37 -11.03
N TRP A 32 5.82 -20.07 -10.00
CA TRP A 32 6.54 -19.48 -8.87
C TRP A 32 7.86 -18.83 -9.30
N LYS A 33 8.64 -19.45 -10.19
CA LYS A 33 9.87 -18.84 -10.73
C LYS A 33 9.56 -17.55 -11.48
N VAL A 34 8.58 -17.60 -12.38
CA VAL A 34 8.12 -16.43 -13.15
C VAL A 34 7.65 -15.31 -12.21
N ARG A 35 6.92 -15.64 -11.14
CA ARG A 35 6.47 -14.67 -10.14
C ARG A 35 7.64 -13.96 -9.47
N ASN A 36 8.67 -14.69 -9.02
CA ASN A 36 9.86 -14.09 -8.40
C ASN A 36 10.63 -13.17 -9.38
N LEU A 37 10.76 -13.58 -10.64
CA LEU A 37 11.38 -12.75 -11.68
C LEU A 37 10.58 -11.46 -11.95
N LYS A 38 9.23 -11.54 -11.96
CA LYS A 38 8.36 -10.35 -12.09
C LYS A 38 8.46 -9.41 -10.89
N ILE A 39 8.60 -9.94 -9.68
CA ILE A 39 8.82 -9.13 -8.47
C ILE A 39 10.15 -8.37 -8.57
N ILE A 40 11.22 -9.03 -9.06
CA ILE A 40 12.52 -8.39 -9.32
C ILE A 40 12.39 -7.30 -10.38
N GLU A 41 11.69 -7.58 -11.49
CA GLU A 41 11.43 -6.60 -12.56
C GLU A 41 10.66 -5.38 -12.03
N ALA A 42 9.59 -5.61 -11.25
CA ALA A 42 8.78 -4.55 -10.69
C ALA A 42 9.58 -3.64 -9.77
N GLY A 43 10.36 -4.21 -8.85
CA GLY A 43 11.15 -3.43 -7.88
C GLY A 43 12.34 -2.70 -8.48
N LEU A 44 13.08 -3.32 -9.41
CA LEU A 44 14.35 -2.76 -9.90
C LEU A 44 14.24 -2.01 -11.23
N LEU A 45 13.21 -2.27 -12.04
CA LEU A 45 13.07 -1.69 -13.38
C LEU A 45 11.85 -0.78 -13.52
N LEU A 46 10.72 -1.13 -12.89
CA LEU A 46 9.46 -0.38 -13.04
C LEU A 46 9.28 0.67 -11.95
N HIS A 47 9.58 0.32 -10.71
CA HIS A 47 9.39 1.15 -9.54
C HIS A 47 10.65 1.21 -8.64
N PRO A 48 11.82 1.55 -9.19
CA PRO A 48 13.02 1.72 -8.37
C PRO A 48 12.90 2.99 -7.52
N VAL A 49 13.48 2.97 -6.31
CA VAL A 49 13.54 4.15 -5.44
C VAL A 49 14.28 5.31 -6.10
N SER A 50 15.34 4.99 -6.86
CA SER A 50 16.11 5.94 -7.67
C SER A 50 15.70 5.80 -9.15
N PRO A 51 15.22 6.87 -9.81
CA PRO A 51 14.87 6.81 -11.22
C PRO A 51 16.03 6.34 -12.10
N LEU A 52 15.74 5.45 -13.06
CA LEU A 52 16.71 4.96 -14.02
C LEU A 52 16.92 5.96 -15.15
N GLU A 53 18.16 6.13 -15.58
CA GLU A 53 18.47 6.91 -16.77
C GLU A 53 18.00 6.18 -18.04
N LYS A 54 17.65 6.93 -19.10
CA LYS A 54 17.13 6.36 -20.35
C LYS A 54 18.08 5.32 -20.99
N ASN A 55 19.39 5.48 -20.80
CA ASN A 55 20.43 4.61 -21.34
C ASN A 55 21.20 3.85 -20.26
N ASP A 56 20.56 3.58 -19.11
CA ASP A 56 21.18 2.86 -18.01
C ASP A 56 21.59 1.43 -18.46
N SER A 57 22.90 1.19 -18.51
CA SER A 57 23.48 -0.07 -18.99
C SER A 57 23.18 -1.24 -18.04
N GLY A 58 23.04 -0.98 -16.74
CA GLY A 58 22.65 -1.97 -15.74
C GLY A 58 21.20 -2.40 -15.96
N ALA A 59 20.30 -1.45 -16.17
CA ALA A 59 18.89 -1.72 -16.48
C ALA A 59 18.73 -2.48 -17.81
N ALA A 60 19.46 -2.07 -18.85
CA ALA A 60 19.45 -2.78 -20.13
C ALA A 60 19.94 -4.23 -20.00
N ARG A 61 21.02 -4.45 -19.23
CA ARG A 61 21.54 -5.79 -18.94
C ARG A 61 20.52 -6.63 -18.17
N LEU A 62 19.88 -6.09 -17.13
CA LEU A 62 18.88 -6.83 -16.37
C LEU A 62 17.68 -7.21 -17.25
N ARG A 63 17.17 -6.30 -18.09
CA ARG A 63 16.09 -6.60 -19.05
C ARG A 63 16.46 -7.75 -19.99
N GLN A 64 17.69 -7.78 -20.49
CA GLN A 64 18.16 -8.86 -21.37
C GLN A 64 18.19 -10.21 -20.64
N VAL A 65 18.70 -10.23 -19.40
CA VAL A 65 18.75 -11.46 -18.59
C VAL A 65 17.33 -11.96 -18.25
N LEU A 66 16.44 -11.07 -17.84
CA LEU A 66 15.05 -11.42 -17.52
C LEU A 66 14.31 -11.94 -18.75
N LYS A 67 14.46 -11.29 -19.91
CA LYS A 67 13.88 -11.79 -21.17
C LYS A 67 14.36 -13.20 -21.48
N GLY A 68 15.67 -13.45 -21.33
CA GLY A 68 16.22 -14.80 -21.50
C GLY A 68 15.62 -15.82 -20.53
N ALA A 69 15.40 -15.43 -19.27
CA ALA A 69 14.80 -16.28 -18.24
C ALA A 69 13.29 -16.55 -18.44
N PHE A 70 12.56 -15.60 -19.05
CA PHE A 70 11.16 -15.81 -19.42
C PHE A 70 11.01 -16.67 -20.68
N ASP A 71 11.91 -16.52 -21.66
CA ASP A 71 11.90 -17.31 -22.90
C ASP A 71 12.39 -18.75 -22.65
N ARG A 72 13.41 -18.90 -21.80
CA ARG A 72 14.00 -20.18 -21.42
C ARG A 72 14.04 -20.23 -19.90
N SER A 73 13.24 -21.10 -19.31
CA SER A 73 13.15 -21.24 -17.85
C SER A 73 14.53 -21.28 -17.20
N ILE A 74 14.73 -20.47 -16.17
CA ILE A 74 16.01 -20.33 -15.48
C ILE A 74 16.32 -21.56 -14.61
N GLU A 75 17.57 -22.01 -14.66
CA GLU A 75 18.07 -23.06 -13.76
C GLU A 75 18.46 -22.44 -12.42
N THR A 76 17.73 -22.73 -11.34
CA THR A 76 17.90 -22.01 -10.08
C THR A 76 18.91 -22.61 -9.10
N GLY A 77 19.65 -23.64 -9.51
CA GLY A 77 20.63 -24.32 -8.65
C GLY A 77 21.72 -23.38 -8.11
N LYS A 78 22.21 -23.63 -6.88
CA LYS A 78 23.21 -22.77 -6.21
C LYS A 78 24.50 -22.53 -7.01
N ASN A 79 24.88 -23.45 -7.91
CA ASN A 79 26.06 -23.36 -8.76
C ASN A 79 25.72 -23.09 -10.24
N SER A 80 24.47 -22.73 -10.53
CA SER A 80 24.01 -22.43 -11.88
C SER A 80 24.66 -21.14 -12.39
N GLU A 81 25.24 -21.21 -13.59
CA GLU A 81 25.77 -20.04 -14.29
C GLU A 81 24.66 -19.00 -14.52
N SER A 82 23.44 -19.44 -14.86
CA SER A 82 22.31 -18.53 -15.07
C SER A 82 21.92 -17.75 -13.81
N MET A 83 22.01 -18.36 -12.62
CA MET A 83 21.80 -17.66 -11.34
C MET A 83 22.92 -16.66 -11.03
N GLN A 84 24.16 -16.98 -11.39
CA GLN A 84 25.28 -16.03 -11.23
C GLN A 84 25.13 -14.82 -12.17
N VAL A 85 24.71 -15.06 -13.41
CA VAL A 85 24.40 -14.02 -14.39
C VAL A 85 23.24 -13.14 -13.87
N LEU A 86 22.16 -13.74 -13.38
CA LEU A 86 21.03 -13.02 -12.80
C LEU A 86 21.44 -12.18 -11.59
N ARG A 87 22.15 -12.78 -10.62
CA ARG A 87 22.63 -12.07 -9.42
C ARG A 87 23.54 -10.90 -9.79
N SER A 88 24.47 -11.09 -10.71
CA SER A 88 25.41 -10.04 -11.12
C SER A 88 24.73 -8.91 -11.91
N ALA A 89 23.56 -9.13 -12.50
CA ALA A 89 22.73 -8.09 -13.11
C ALA A 89 21.86 -7.34 -12.09
N ILE A 90 21.37 -8.04 -11.07
CA ILE A 90 20.49 -7.50 -10.01
C ILE A 90 21.25 -6.64 -9.01
N MET A 91 22.35 -7.16 -8.44
CA MET A 91 23.01 -6.52 -7.29
C MET A 91 23.44 -5.07 -7.54
N PRO A 92 23.98 -4.70 -8.71
CA PRO A 92 24.35 -3.30 -8.98
C PRO A 92 23.15 -2.34 -9.00
N LEU A 93 21.95 -2.82 -9.33
CA LEU A 93 20.72 -2.02 -9.32
C LEU A 93 20.09 -1.96 -7.93
N ALA A 94 20.11 -3.07 -7.20
CA ALA A 94 19.55 -3.16 -5.86
C ALA A 94 20.38 -2.40 -4.82
N CYS A 95 21.71 -2.34 -4.94
CA CYS A 95 22.59 -1.64 -4.00
C CYS A 95 22.96 -0.22 -4.46
N ARG A 96 22.13 0.43 -5.28
CA ARG A 96 22.38 1.80 -5.71
C ARG A 96 22.20 2.77 -4.55
N SER A 97 23.21 3.58 -4.29
CA SER A 97 23.09 4.68 -3.34
C SER A 97 22.32 5.85 -3.93
N VAL A 98 21.46 6.46 -3.12
CA VAL A 98 20.78 7.72 -3.43
C VAL A 98 21.75 8.92 -3.29
N ASP A 99 22.78 8.82 -2.43
CA ASP A 99 23.61 9.96 -1.99
C ASP A 99 25.11 9.83 -2.29
N ALA A 100 25.49 9.21 -3.42
CA ALA A 100 26.89 9.05 -3.88
C ALA A 100 27.89 8.35 -2.93
N PHE A 101 27.50 8.05 -1.69
CA PHE A 101 28.26 7.23 -0.74
C PHE A 101 27.86 5.77 -0.87
N PRO A 102 28.79 4.80 -0.86
CA PRO A 102 28.43 3.39 -0.89
C PRO A 102 27.55 3.05 0.31
N SER A 103 26.29 2.71 0.04
CA SER A 103 25.33 2.21 1.02
C SER A 103 25.39 0.68 0.99
N GLU A 104 25.41 0.05 2.16
CA GLU A 104 25.24 -1.41 2.27
C GLU A 104 23.76 -1.83 2.17
N THR A 105 22.84 -0.86 2.05
CA THR A 105 21.40 -1.10 2.01
C THR A 105 20.94 -1.54 0.62
N CYS A 106 20.08 -2.56 0.59
CA CYS A 106 19.50 -3.12 -0.61
C CYS A 106 18.11 -2.51 -0.87
N HIS A 107 18.02 -1.67 -1.90
CA HIS A 107 16.84 -0.93 -2.34
C HIS A 107 16.09 -1.67 -3.46
N TRP A 108 15.65 -2.91 -3.19
CA TRP A 108 14.95 -3.72 -4.19
C TRP A 108 13.43 -3.61 -4.12
N ALA A 109 12.87 -3.13 -3.01
CA ALA A 109 11.44 -3.15 -2.74
C ALA A 109 10.89 -1.89 -2.04
N ASP A 110 11.69 -0.84 -1.90
CA ASP A 110 11.33 0.41 -1.21
C ASP A 110 10.90 1.53 -2.16
N GLY A 111 10.86 1.28 -3.47
CA GLY A 111 10.33 2.23 -4.44
C GLY A 111 8.79 2.21 -4.53
N SER A 112 8.20 3.40 -4.65
CA SER A 112 6.75 3.60 -4.71
C SER A 112 6.20 3.57 -6.14
N PRO A 113 4.99 2.99 -6.38
CA PRO A 113 4.04 2.41 -5.42
C PRO A 113 4.28 0.93 -5.09
N PHE A 114 5.36 0.32 -5.58
CA PHE A 114 5.59 -1.12 -5.42
C PHE A 114 5.70 -1.54 -3.95
N ASN A 115 6.42 -0.77 -3.14
CA ASN A 115 6.53 -1.01 -1.70
C ASN A 115 5.18 -1.01 -0.98
N LEU A 116 4.27 -0.09 -1.33
CA LEU A 116 2.93 0.01 -0.77
C LEU A 116 2.07 -1.20 -1.13
N ILE A 117 2.19 -1.68 -2.37
CA ILE A 117 1.45 -2.87 -2.82
C ILE A 117 1.91 -4.10 -2.05
N LEU A 118 3.21 -4.31 -1.90
CA LEU A 118 3.74 -5.41 -1.08
C LEU A 118 3.29 -5.29 0.38
N TYR A 119 3.32 -4.08 0.92
CA TYR A 119 2.89 -3.83 2.29
C TYR A 119 1.40 -4.10 2.49
N GLN A 120 0.56 -3.70 1.54
CA GLN A 120 -0.86 -4.01 1.56
C GLN A 120 -1.09 -5.53 1.58
N MET A 121 -0.39 -6.30 0.74
CA MET A 121 -0.49 -7.77 0.74
C MET A 121 -0.08 -8.38 2.08
N LEU A 122 0.91 -7.80 2.78
CA LEU A 122 1.28 -8.25 4.12
C LEU A 122 0.19 -7.98 5.14
N LEU A 123 -0.46 -6.80 5.07
CA LEU A 123 -1.58 -6.45 5.96
C LEU A 123 -2.82 -7.32 5.75
N GLU A 124 -2.96 -7.98 4.58
CA GLU A 124 -4.03 -8.96 4.37
C GLU A 124 -3.92 -10.16 5.31
N ALA A 125 -2.72 -10.45 5.84
CA ALA A 125 -2.52 -11.51 6.82
C ALA A 125 -3.13 -11.20 8.21
N CYS A 126 -3.65 -9.98 8.42
CA CYS A 126 -4.35 -9.60 9.64
C CYS A 126 -5.83 -10.06 9.67
N PHE A 127 -6.32 -10.68 8.60
CA PHE A 127 -7.71 -11.12 8.47
C PHE A 127 -7.80 -12.64 8.39
N ASP A 128 -8.92 -13.20 8.86
CA ASP A 128 -9.15 -14.64 8.81
C ASP A 128 -9.31 -15.12 7.35
N SER A 129 -8.68 -16.25 7.02
CA SER A 129 -8.70 -16.80 5.65
C SER A 129 -10.05 -17.39 5.23
N ASN A 130 -10.90 -17.75 6.20
CA ASN A 130 -12.25 -18.28 5.98
C ASN A 130 -13.30 -17.16 6.07
N ASP A 131 -13.03 -16.12 6.86
CA ASP A 131 -13.86 -14.94 6.98
C ASP A 131 -13.03 -13.65 6.87
N GLU A 132 -12.95 -13.12 5.65
CA GLU A 132 -12.16 -11.93 5.32
C GLU A 132 -12.65 -10.64 6.02
N SER A 133 -13.80 -10.68 6.72
CA SER A 133 -14.32 -9.56 7.50
C SER A 133 -13.86 -9.56 8.96
N THR A 134 -13.31 -10.69 9.43
CA THR A 134 -12.86 -10.86 10.81
C THR A 134 -11.35 -10.64 10.91
N ILE A 135 -10.95 -9.80 11.87
CA ILE A 135 -9.54 -9.62 12.24
C ILE A 135 -9.11 -10.79 13.13
N ILE A 136 -7.93 -11.34 12.90
CA ILE A 136 -7.39 -12.45 13.70
C ILE A 136 -7.12 -12.04 15.16
N GLU A 137 -7.14 -13.01 16.08
CA GLU A 137 -6.86 -12.76 17.50
C GLU A 137 -5.40 -12.31 17.72
N GLU A 138 -4.45 -12.85 16.96
CA GLU A 138 -3.02 -12.55 17.05
C GLU A 138 -2.58 -11.32 16.22
N LEU A 139 -3.44 -10.29 16.16
CA LEU A 139 -3.19 -9.09 15.36
C LEU A 139 -1.84 -8.45 15.71
N ASP A 140 -1.55 -8.28 17.00
CA ASP A 140 -0.34 -7.59 17.47
C ASP A 140 0.93 -8.38 17.09
N GLU A 141 0.92 -9.70 17.24
CA GLU A 141 2.05 -10.55 16.84
C GLU A 141 2.30 -10.49 15.33
N VAL A 142 1.24 -10.53 14.52
CA VAL A 142 1.34 -10.43 13.06
C VAL A 142 1.84 -9.04 12.65
N LEU A 143 1.32 -7.98 13.24
CA LEU A 143 1.80 -6.61 12.98
C LEU A 143 3.27 -6.45 13.36
N ASP A 144 3.73 -7.06 14.46
CA ASP A 144 5.13 -7.03 14.86
C ASP A 144 6.05 -7.82 13.91
N LEU A 145 5.55 -8.90 13.29
CA LEU A 145 6.26 -9.57 12.20
C LEU A 145 6.32 -8.71 10.94
N ILE A 146 5.20 -8.08 10.56
CA ILE A 146 5.12 -7.19 9.40
C ILE A 146 6.06 -5.99 9.57
N LYS A 147 6.14 -5.39 10.77
CA LYS A 147 7.04 -4.26 11.07
C LYS A 147 8.51 -4.60 10.83
N LYS A 148 8.93 -5.86 10.97
CA LYS A 148 10.31 -6.30 10.64
C LYS A 148 10.65 -6.16 9.16
N THR A 149 9.65 -6.02 8.29
CA THR A 149 9.86 -5.79 6.85
C THR A 149 10.07 -4.32 6.50
N TRP A 150 9.81 -3.39 7.43
CA TRP A 150 9.88 -1.96 7.17
C TRP A 150 11.21 -1.47 6.59
N PRO A 151 12.39 -1.92 7.07
CA PRO A 151 13.67 -1.54 6.48
C PRO A 151 13.83 -1.94 5.00
N ILE A 152 13.14 -3.00 4.56
CA ILE A 152 13.18 -3.50 3.18
C ILE A 152 12.23 -2.70 2.28
N LEU A 153 11.09 -2.29 2.83
CA LEU A 153 9.99 -1.64 2.10
C LEU A 153 10.04 -0.11 2.19
N GLY A 154 10.99 0.46 2.94
CA GLY A 154 11.04 1.91 3.19
C GLY A 154 9.79 2.41 3.95
N MET A 155 9.24 1.56 4.83
CA MET A 155 8.03 1.87 5.58
C MET A 155 8.36 2.51 6.94
N ASN A 156 7.40 3.24 7.48
CA ASN A 156 7.46 3.82 8.81
C ASN A 156 6.07 3.81 9.45
N GLN A 157 5.98 4.25 10.70
CA GLN A 157 4.72 4.28 11.44
C GLN A 157 3.63 5.07 10.72
N MET A 158 3.97 6.21 10.12
CA MET A 158 3.02 7.08 9.45
C MET A 158 2.39 6.43 8.21
N LEU A 159 3.23 5.82 7.36
CA LEU A 159 2.78 5.08 6.19
C LEU A 159 1.99 3.85 6.61
N HIS A 160 2.36 3.18 7.71
CA HIS A 160 1.60 2.08 8.27
C HIS A 160 0.19 2.52 8.69
N SER A 161 0.04 3.56 9.51
CA SER A 161 -1.26 4.07 9.96
C SER A 161 -2.17 4.37 8.76
N LEU A 162 -1.62 4.99 7.71
CA LEU A 162 -2.36 5.31 6.49
C LEU A 162 -2.75 4.05 5.68
N CYS A 163 -1.81 3.12 5.48
CA CYS A 163 -2.09 1.87 4.74
C CYS A 163 -3.07 0.98 5.50
N PHE A 164 -2.96 0.89 6.83
CA PHE A 164 -3.84 0.06 7.63
C PHE A 164 -5.25 0.64 7.71
N SER A 165 -5.40 1.96 7.82
CA SER A 165 -6.69 2.65 7.65
C SER A 165 -7.35 2.28 6.32
N TRP A 166 -6.57 2.30 5.22
CA TRP A 166 -7.05 1.93 3.90
C TRP A 166 -7.47 0.46 3.81
N VAL A 167 -6.66 -0.46 4.33
CA VAL A 167 -6.96 -1.90 4.29
C VAL A 167 -8.22 -2.23 5.08
N LEU A 168 -8.39 -1.68 6.28
CA LEU A 168 -9.59 -1.83 7.10
C LEU A 168 -10.83 -1.32 6.35
N PHE A 169 -10.75 -0.10 5.81
CA PHE A 169 -11.83 0.48 5.02
C PHE A 169 -12.15 -0.35 3.76
N HIS A 170 -11.13 -0.77 3.02
CA HIS A 170 -11.29 -1.55 1.80
C HIS A 170 -11.93 -2.91 2.10
N ARG A 171 -11.50 -3.57 3.18
CA ARG A 171 -12.09 -4.85 3.63
C ARG A 171 -13.55 -4.68 3.97
N PHE A 172 -13.90 -3.67 4.77
CA PHE A 172 -15.29 -3.32 5.06
C PHE A 172 -16.15 -3.14 3.80
N VAL A 173 -15.64 -2.41 2.80
CA VAL A 173 -16.38 -2.21 1.54
C VAL A 173 -16.47 -3.49 0.72
N ALA A 174 -15.39 -4.26 0.62
CA ALA A 174 -15.31 -5.49 -0.17
C ALA A 174 -16.18 -6.62 0.40
N THR A 175 -16.33 -6.69 1.73
CA THR A 175 -17.17 -7.69 2.41
C THR A 175 -18.64 -7.27 2.50
N GLY A 176 -19.04 -6.21 1.79
CA GLY A 176 -20.44 -5.83 1.66
C GLY A 176 -20.98 -4.95 2.80
N GLN A 177 -20.10 -4.31 3.58
CA GLN A 177 -20.45 -3.41 4.69
C GLN A 177 -21.14 -4.11 5.88
N VAL A 178 -20.82 -5.38 6.12
CA VAL A 178 -21.44 -6.18 7.18
C VAL A 178 -20.87 -5.80 8.56
N GLU A 179 -19.54 -5.70 8.67
CA GLU A 179 -18.84 -5.49 9.94
C GLU A 179 -18.51 -4.01 10.20
N ASN A 180 -19.38 -3.29 10.92
CA ASN A 180 -19.17 -1.88 11.27
C ASN A 180 -17.86 -1.67 12.09
N ASP A 181 -17.43 -2.68 12.84
CA ASP A 181 -16.20 -2.63 13.63
C ASP A 181 -14.96 -2.37 12.76
N LEU A 182 -14.92 -2.87 11.53
CA LEU A 182 -13.85 -2.55 10.57
C LEU A 182 -13.85 -1.07 10.17
N LEU A 183 -15.03 -0.50 9.99
CA LEU A 183 -15.19 0.92 9.65
C LEU A 183 -14.77 1.81 10.81
N LEU A 184 -15.16 1.45 12.04
CA LEU A 184 -14.74 2.14 13.27
C LEU A 184 -13.23 2.02 13.49
N ALA A 185 -12.65 0.84 13.23
CA ALA A 185 -11.21 0.65 13.29
C ALA A 185 -10.48 1.52 12.26
N ALA A 186 -11.00 1.62 11.03
CA ALA A 186 -10.47 2.51 10.01
C ALA A 186 -10.54 3.99 10.43
N GLU A 187 -11.65 4.43 11.04
CA GLU A 187 -11.80 5.77 11.58
C GLU A 187 -10.78 6.07 12.69
N ASN A 188 -10.60 5.15 13.63
CA ASN A 188 -9.62 5.27 14.70
C ASN A 188 -8.19 5.40 14.15
N GLN A 189 -7.83 4.62 13.12
CA GLN A 189 -6.53 4.74 12.46
C GLN A 189 -6.40 6.07 11.69
N LEU A 190 -7.47 6.58 11.07
CA LEU A 190 -7.46 7.90 10.45
C LEU A 190 -7.26 9.04 11.45
N ALA A 191 -7.68 8.90 12.70
CA ALA A 191 -7.42 9.88 13.74
C ALA A 191 -5.92 9.98 14.08
N GLU A 192 -5.17 8.87 13.98
CA GLU A 192 -3.70 8.90 14.07
C GLU A 192 -3.09 9.54 12.81
N VAL A 193 -3.60 9.21 11.63
CA VAL A 193 -3.20 9.84 10.36
C VAL A 193 -3.40 11.37 10.37
N GLU A 194 -4.45 11.88 11.01
CA GLU A 194 -4.66 13.33 11.19
C GLU A 194 -3.50 13.98 11.94
N LYS A 195 -2.98 13.34 13.00
CA LYS A 195 -1.83 13.85 13.76
C LYS A 195 -0.58 13.83 12.90
N ASP A 196 -0.37 12.73 12.18
CA ASP A 196 0.77 12.52 11.29
C ASP A 196 0.81 13.56 10.16
N ALA A 197 -0.33 13.81 9.51
CA ALA A 197 -0.47 14.78 8.42
C ALA A 197 -0.09 16.20 8.83
N LYS A 198 -0.32 16.59 10.09
CA LYS A 198 0.05 17.92 10.63
C LYS A 198 1.56 18.11 10.82
N THR A 199 2.32 17.02 10.93
CA THR A 199 3.74 17.06 11.30
C THR A 199 4.68 16.83 10.14
N THR A 200 4.28 16.02 9.17
CA THR A 200 5.12 15.65 8.04
C THR A 200 5.15 16.68 6.92
N LYS A 201 6.25 16.67 6.18
CA LYS A 201 6.44 17.48 4.96
C LYS A 201 6.89 16.62 3.79
N ASP A 202 6.79 15.29 3.93
CA ASP A 202 7.19 14.36 2.88
C ASP A 202 6.18 14.45 1.71
N PRO A 203 6.61 14.91 0.51
CA PRO A 203 5.73 15.00 -0.65
C PRO A 203 5.17 13.65 -1.09
N LEU A 204 5.90 12.55 -0.87
CA LEU A 204 5.43 11.21 -1.20
C LEU A 204 4.28 10.82 -0.28
N TYR A 205 4.43 11.04 1.03
CA TYR A 205 3.37 10.83 2.00
C TYR A 205 2.12 11.66 1.65
N ALA A 206 2.26 12.96 1.40
CA ALA A 206 1.14 13.83 1.05
C ALA A 206 0.40 13.34 -0.22
N LYS A 207 1.12 12.86 -1.23
CA LYS A 207 0.51 12.28 -2.43
C LYS A 207 -0.31 11.03 -2.12
N ILE A 208 0.22 10.12 -1.32
CA ILE A 208 -0.47 8.87 -0.92
C ILE A 208 -1.70 9.23 -0.07
N LEU A 209 -1.52 10.10 0.92
CA LEU A 209 -2.57 10.60 1.80
C LEU A 209 -3.75 11.16 0.99
N ASN A 210 -3.48 12.07 0.07
CA ASN A 210 -4.51 12.69 -0.77
C ASN A 210 -5.27 11.65 -1.61
N SER A 211 -4.55 10.68 -2.21
CA SER A 211 -5.17 9.62 -3.01
C SER A 211 -6.08 8.72 -2.16
N THR A 212 -5.60 8.30 -0.98
CA THR A 212 -6.33 7.43 -0.05
C THR A 212 -7.58 8.13 0.47
N LEU A 213 -7.42 9.34 1.03
CA LEU A 213 -8.54 10.08 1.61
C LEU A 213 -9.57 10.52 0.58
N SER A 214 -9.14 10.86 -0.64
CA SER A 214 -10.08 11.19 -1.72
C SER A 214 -10.93 9.97 -2.12
N SER A 215 -10.35 8.77 -2.07
CA SER A 215 -11.07 7.53 -2.36
C SER A 215 -12.10 7.21 -1.27
N ILE A 216 -11.70 7.32 0.01
CA ILE A 216 -12.59 7.15 1.17
C ILE A 216 -13.72 8.18 1.14
N LEU A 217 -13.38 9.46 0.98
CA LEU A 217 -14.34 10.55 0.92
C LEU A 217 -15.30 10.38 -0.25
N GLY A 218 -14.79 10.08 -1.45
CA GLY A 218 -15.62 9.87 -2.63
C GLY A 218 -16.60 8.70 -2.49
N TRP A 219 -16.20 7.63 -1.78
CA TRP A 219 -17.11 6.54 -1.44
C TRP A 219 -18.18 6.96 -0.43
N ALA A 220 -17.80 7.68 0.63
CA ALA A 220 -18.73 8.16 1.65
C ALA A 220 -19.75 9.15 1.06
N GLU A 221 -19.28 10.12 0.26
CA GLU A 221 -20.13 11.16 -0.33
C GLU A 221 -21.18 10.61 -1.28
N LYS A 222 -20.85 9.58 -2.08
CA LYS A 222 -21.84 8.91 -2.95
C LYS A 222 -23.05 8.38 -2.18
N ARG A 223 -22.83 7.92 -0.94
CA ARG A 223 -23.88 7.40 -0.04
C ARG A 223 -24.60 8.52 0.68
N LEU A 224 -23.85 9.49 1.21
CA LEU A 224 -24.39 10.56 2.05
C LEU A 224 -25.19 11.62 1.26
N LEU A 225 -24.83 11.89 0.00
CA LEU A 225 -25.55 12.85 -0.85
C LEU A 225 -26.97 12.39 -1.22
N ALA A 226 -27.26 11.10 -1.09
CA ALA A 226 -28.57 10.48 -1.29
C ALA A 226 -28.89 9.54 -0.11
N TYR A 227 -28.62 9.99 1.12
CA TYR A 227 -28.74 9.12 2.29
C TYR A 227 -30.15 8.58 2.53
N HIS A 228 -31.21 9.27 2.07
CA HIS A 228 -32.60 8.75 2.18
C HIS A 228 -32.81 7.50 1.30
N ASP A 229 -32.08 7.39 0.18
CA ASP A 229 -32.13 6.21 -0.70
C ASP A 229 -31.14 5.12 -0.26
N THR A 230 -30.08 5.51 0.46
CA THR A 230 -28.96 4.63 0.79
C THR A 230 -29.09 3.96 2.15
N PHE A 231 -29.68 4.65 3.13
CA PHE A 231 -29.78 4.17 4.50
C PHE A 231 -31.24 4.03 4.93
N GLN A 232 -31.52 2.93 5.60
CA GLN A 232 -32.81 2.62 6.22
C GLN A 232 -32.72 2.74 7.75
N ALA A 233 -33.86 2.61 8.43
CA ALA A 233 -33.93 2.72 9.88
C ALA A 233 -33.02 1.72 10.59
N GLU A 234 -32.80 0.52 10.02
CA GLU A 234 -31.89 -0.48 10.59
C GLU A 234 -30.40 -0.13 10.42
N THR A 235 -30.05 0.81 9.53
CA THR A 235 -28.65 1.14 9.19
C THR A 235 -28.20 2.52 9.68
N ILE A 236 -28.93 3.10 10.64
CA ILE A 236 -28.64 4.44 11.17
C ILE A 236 -27.24 4.51 11.81
N GLU A 237 -26.83 3.47 12.54
CA GLU A 237 -25.50 3.40 13.14
C GLU A 237 -24.40 3.38 12.07
N LEU A 238 -24.61 2.65 10.99
CA LEU A 238 -23.70 2.65 9.85
C LEU A 238 -23.64 4.04 9.20
N MET A 239 -24.78 4.71 9.01
CA MET A 239 -24.81 6.07 8.48
C MET A 239 -23.97 7.02 9.35
N GLN A 240 -24.08 6.91 10.67
CA GLN A 240 -23.29 7.69 11.61
C GLN A 240 -21.79 7.45 11.41
N SER A 241 -21.34 6.20 11.36
CA SER A 241 -19.93 5.86 11.11
C SER A 241 -19.43 6.40 9.76
N VAL A 242 -20.25 6.29 8.70
CA VAL A 242 -19.90 6.81 7.36
C VAL A 242 -19.80 8.35 7.34
N VAL A 243 -20.68 9.05 8.05
CA VAL A 243 -20.59 10.52 8.22
C VAL A 243 -19.29 10.89 8.95
N SER A 244 -19.01 10.25 10.07
CA SER A 244 -17.81 10.53 10.87
C SER A 244 -16.53 10.33 10.05
N LEU A 245 -16.38 9.17 9.39
CA LEU A 245 -15.25 8.86 8.53
C LEU A 245 -15.11 9.86 7.37
N GLY A 246 -16.21 10.14 6.65
CA GLY A 246 -16.19 11.06 5.52
C GLY A 246 -15.83 12.50 5.94
N VAL A 247 -16.36 12.97 7.06
CA VAL A 247 -16.02 14.29 7.61
C VAL A 247 -14.56 14.35 8.05
N LEU A 248 -14.04 13.30 8.70
CA LEU A 248 -12.64 13.23 9.11
C LEU A 248 -11.71 13.28 7.89
N ALA A 249 -11.97 12.46 6.86
CA ALA A 249 -11.20 12.48 5.62
C ALA A 249 -11.23 13.86 4.93
N ALA A 250 -12.40 14.52 4.88
CA ALA A 250 -12.52 15.87 4.33
C ALA A 250 -11.74 16.92 5.13
N LYS A 251 -11.72 16.82 6.46
CA LYS A 251 -10.93 17.73 7.31
C LYS A 251 -9.43 17.60 7.02
N ILE A 252 -8.90 16.37 7.02
CA ILE A 252 -7.48 16.12 6.78
C ILE A 252 -7.08 16.63 5.38
N LEU A 253 -7.88 16.38 4.34
CA LEU A 253 -7.64 16.87 2.98
C LEU A 253 -7.59 18.41 2.90
N VAL A 254 -8.53 19.10 3.57
CA VAL A 254 -8.57 20.57 3.56
C VAL A 254 -7.36 21.15 4.29
N GLU A 255 -6.94 20.53 5.39
CA GLU A 255 -5.75 20.95 6.13
C GLU A 255 -4.48 20.76 5.28
N ASP A 256 -4.31 19.62 4.61
CA ASP A 256 -3.17 19.34 3.72
C ASP A 256 -3.08 20.37 2.57
N ILE A 257 -4.18 20.64 1.86
CA ILE A 257 -4.26 21.65 0.79
C ILE A 257 -4.01 23.08 1.31
N SER A 258 -4.38 23.36 2.57
CA SER A 258 -4.24 24.70 3.16
C SER A 258 -2.79 25.06 3.48
N THR A 259 -1.91 24.07 3.69
CA THR A 259 -0.48 24.29 3.91
C THR A 259 0.24 24.81 2.66
N GLU A 260 -0.24 24.45 1.47
CA GLU A 260 0.34 24.88 0.20
C GLU A 260 -0.11 26.30 -0.22
N TYR A 261 -1.22 26.82 0.33
CA TYR A 261 -1.83 28.07 -0.14
C TYR A 261 -2.21 29.16 0.89
N ARG A 262 -2.09 28.98 2.22
CA ARG A 262 -2.57 30.03 3.16
C ARG A 262 -1.60 30.49 4.25
N ARG A 263 -0.80 31.50 3.86
CA ARG A 263 -0.57 32.71 4.70
C ARG A 263 -1.70 33.75 4.63
N LYS A 264 -2.80 33.52 3.90
CA LYS A 264 -3.88 34.52 3.72
C LYS A 264 -5.27 33.87 3.59
N ARG A 265 -5.94 33.66 4.73
CA ARG A 265 -7.40 33.76 5.00
C ARG A 265 -7.73 32.84 6.17
N ARG A 266 -7.63 33.38 7.38
CA ARG A 266 -8.34 32.88 8.56
C ARG A 266 -9.83 33.15 8.36
N GLY A 267 -10.51 32.19 7.76
CA GLY A 267 -11.87 31.86 8.12
C GLY A 267 -11.83 30.36 8.34
N GLU A 268 -11.91 29.91 9.59
CA GLU A 268 -12.21 28.51 9.88
C GLU A 268 -13.59 28.23 9.28
N VAL A 269 -13.59 27.84 8.02
CA VAL A 269 -14.77 27.27 7.40
C VAL A 269 -14.93 25.95 8.12
N ASP A 270 -15.98 25.81 8.92
CA ASP A 270 -16.32 24.55 9.57
C ASP A 270 -16.60 23.50 8.49
N VAL A 271 -15.55 22.76 8.11
CA VAL A 271 -15.57 21.77 7.04
C VAL A 271 -16.63 20.71 7.33
N ALA A 272 -16.77 20.31 8.60
CA ALA A 272 -17.78 19.34 9.02
C ALA A 272 -19.18 19.87 8.77
N ARG A 273 -19.50 21.06 9.29
CA ARG A 273 -20.81 21.67 9.13
C ARG A 273 -21.19 21.85 7.67
N ASN A 274 -20.27 22.37 6.85
CA ASN A 274 -20.54 22.60 5.43
C ASN A 274 -20.78 21.30 4.66
N ARG A 275 -20.02 20.24 4.95
CA ARG A 275 -20.23 18.92 4.32
C ARG A 275 -21.58 18.34 4.73
N ILE A 276 -21.89 18.34 6.03
CA ILE A 276 -23.17 17.83 6.55
C ILE A 276 -24.35 18.61 5.95
N GLU A 277 -24.29 19.94 5.91
CA GLU A 277 -25.34 20.76 5.28
C GLU A 277 -25.53 20.42 3.79
N THR A 278 -24.43 20.15 3.08
CA THR A 278 -24.47 19.73 1.67
C THR A 278 -25.15 18.39 1.52
N TYR A 279 -24.82 17.40 2.35
CA TYR A 279 -25.45 16.08 2.33
C TYR A 279 -26.95 16.17 2.61
N ILE A 280 -27.35 16.92 3.64
CA ILE A 280 -28.77 17.15 3.99
C ILE A 280 -29.52 17.80 2.84
N ARG A 281 -29.01 18.91 2.30
CA ARG A 281 -29.68 19.64 1.20
C ARG A 281 -29.79 18.79 -0.07
N SER A 282 -28.73 18.07 -0.42
CA SER A 282 -28.70 17.20 -1.59
C SER A 282 -29.72 16.07 -1.46
N SER A 283 -29.68 15.35 -0.35
CA SER A 283 -30.54 14.18 -0.11
C SER A 283 -32.01 14.57 -0.02
N LEU A 284 -32.35 15.69 0.64
CA LEU A 284 -33.72 16.22 0.66
C LEU A 284 -34.21 16.58 -0.75
N ARG A 285 -33.37 17.25 -1.55
CA ARG A 285 -33.73 17.62 -2.92
C ARG A 285 -34.06 16.39 -3.76
N THR A 286 -33.30 15.30 -3.62
CA THR A 286 -33.56 14.04 -4.31
C THR A 286 -34.85 13.39 -3.81
N ALA A 287 -35.05 13.31 -2.50
CA ALA A 287 -36.24 12.70 -1.90
C ALA A 287 -37.55 13.43 -2.28
N PHE A 288 -37.53 14.77 -2.38
CA PHE A 288 -38.71 15.56 -2.79
C PHE A 288 -38.91 15.64 -4.32
N ALA A 289 -37.97 15.11 -5.11
CA ALA A 289 -38.10 15.05 -6.58
C ALA A 289 -38.68 13.71 -7.08
N GLN A 290 -38.85 12.73 -6.19
CA GLN A 290 -39.53 11.45 -6.42
C GLN A 290 -41.02 11.56 -6.07
#